data_AF-A0A356ZBJ9-F1
#
_entry.id   AF-A0A356ZBJ9-F1
#
_cell.length_a   1.000
_cell.length_b   1.000
_cell.length_c   1.000
_cell.angle_alpha   90.00
_cell.angle_beta   90.00
_cell.angle_gamma   90.00
#
_symmetry.space_group_name_H-M   'P 1'
#
loop_
_entity.id
_entity.type
_entity.pdbx_description
1 polymer ?
#
loop_
_entity_poly.entity_id
_entity_poly.type
_entity_poly.pdbx_seq_one_letter_code
_entity_poly.pdbx_strand_id
1 'polypeptide(L)'
;MAGVPPYKQKILMLKDYMIKRLQSSGIDLQTNHEFTLEDIALLKPDIVVVATGSQPYWPQIPGYRPDFCTGVTEVLAEAEPIRKKQVVIIGGGINGCETADYLQTWGNRVTIIEQAQYLAARMEKKNRRALMNRLEDGGAIKKTGSKVIEIADAGVIIQGSDNLIETLEADKVIMATGFVPVNHLYEQLQDKAERVFLIGDALKVRGIKDAVLEGENIGYAVFKARNNW
;
A
#
# COMPACT_ATOMS: atom_id res chain seq x y z
N MET A 1 4.22 -1.42 -8.61
CA MET A 1 4.56 -0.26 -7.75
C MET A 1 5.42 -0.65 -6.56
N ALA A 2 5.13 -1.76 -5.86
CA ALA A 2 5.94 -2.22 -4.71
C ALA A 2 7.45 -2.42 -4.97
N GLY A 3 7.87 -2.57 -6.23
CA GLY A 3 9.29 -2.67 -6.62
C GLY A 3 9.96 -1.36 -7.06
N VAL A 4 9.24 -0.23 -7.04
CA VAL A 4 9.75 1.10 -7.40
C VAL A 4 10.67 1.69 -6.33
N PRO A 5 10.36 1.59 -5.01
CA PRO A 5 11.26 2.11 -4.00
C PRO A 5 12.66 1.48 -4.07
N PRO A 6 13.71 2.22 -3.65
CA PRO A 6 15.08 1.72 -3.69
C PRO A 6 15.23 0.34 -3.03
N TYR A 7 16.04 -0.52 -3.65
CA TYR A 7 16.35 -1.88 -3.18
C TYR A 7 15.18 -2.89 -3.20
N LYS A 8 14.04 -2.56 -3.82
CA LYS A 8 12.88 -3.47 -3.96
C LYS A 8 12.69 -4.05 -5.36
N GLN A 9 13.64 -3.82 -6.28
CA GLN A 9 13.52 -4.23 -7.69
C GLN A 9 13.34 -5.76 -7.84
N LYS A 10 13.86 -6.55 -6.91
CA LYS A 10 13.66 -8.02 -6.90
C LYS A 10 12.18 -8.43 -6.80
N ILE A 11 11.31 -7.59 -6.26
CA ILE A 11 9.86 -7.85 -6.25
C ILE A 11 9.31 -7.91 -7.69
N LEU A 12 9.89 -7.12 -8.61
CA LEU A 12 9.50 -7.15 -10.01
C LEU A 12 9.84 -8.49 -10.66
N MET A 13 10.94 -9.13 -10.27
CA MET A 13 11.30 -10.46 -10.76
C MET A 13 10.25 -11.51 -10.38
N LEU A 14 9.72 -11.46 -9.14
CA LEU A 14 8.64 -12.35 -8.71
C LEU A 14 7.36 -12.11 -9.52
N LYS A 15 6.99 -10.83 -9.72
CA LYS A 15 5.84 -10.45 -10.54
C LYS A 15 5.99 -10.97 -11.98
N ASP A 16 7.14 -10.74 -12.61
CA ASP A 16 7.40 -11.17 -13.99
C ASP A 16 7.42 -12.70 -14.10
N TYR A 17 7.95 -13.41 -13.09
CA TYR A 17 7.85 -14.86 -12.99
C TYR A 17 6.38 -15.33 -12.94
N MET A 18 5.57 -14.75 -12.07
CA MET A 18 4.15 -15.12 -11.92
C MET A 18 3.36 -14.86 -13.21
N ILE A 19 3.61 -13.74 -13.89
CA ILE A 19 2.98 -13.44 -15.19
C ILE A 19 3.34 -14.51 -16.24
N LYS A 20 4.61 -14.90 -16.35
CA LYS A 20 5.03 -15.96 -17.27
C LYS A 20 4.38 -17.30 -16.95
N ARG A 21 4.25 -17.64 -15.66
CA ARG A 21 3.56 -18.86 -15.23
C ARG A 21 2.08 -18.84 -15.63
N LEU A 22 1.39 -17.72 -15.44
CA LEU A 22 0.00 -17.52 -15.82
C LEU A 22 -0.20 -17.65 -17.34
N GLN A 23 0.69 -17.07 -18.14
CA GLN A 23 0.65 -17.21 -19.60
C GLN A 23 0.80 -18.66 -20.08
N SER A 24 1.50 -19.49 -19.31
CA SER A 24 1.72 -20.91 -19.62
C SER A 24 0.69 -21.87 -19.01
N SER A 25 -0.25 -21.40 -18.17
CA SER A 25 -1.09 -22.28 -17.34
C SER A 25 -2.41 -22.71 -17.99
N GLY A 26 -2.74 -22.22 -19.19
CA GLY A 26 -4.02 -22.49 -19.85
C GLY A 26 -5.24 -21.89 -19.12
N ILE A 27 -5.02 -20.96 -18.20
CA ILE A 27 -6.08 -20.23 -17.50
C ILE A 27 -6.72 -19.24 -18.49
N ASP A 28 -8.04 -19.18 -18.50
CA ASP A 28 -8.77 -18.10 -19.17
C ASP A 28 -8.56 -16.80 -18.39
N LEU A 29 -7.78 -15.88 -18.97
CA LEU A 29 -7.37 -14.64 -18.34
C LEU A 29 -8.13 -13.47 -18.96
N GLN A 30 -9.00 -12.85 -18.16
CA GLN A 30 -9.74 -11.66 -18.53
C GLN A 30 -9.10 -10.42 -17.85
N THR A 31 -8.55 -9.51 -18.66
CA THR A 31 -7.99 -8.23 -18.19
C THR A 31 -8.86 -7.06 -18.65
N ASN A 32 -8.78 -5.93 -17.95
CA ASN A 32 -9.68 -4.78 -18.18
C ASN A 32 -11.17 -5.13 -17.96
N HIS A 33 -11.42 -6.14 -17.12
CA HIS A 33 -12.76 -6.57 -16.72
C HIS A 33 -12.90 -6.41 -15.22
N GLU A 34 -13.90 -5.65 -14.78
CA GLU A 34 -14.32 -5.61 -13.38
C GLU A 34 -15.36 -6.70 -13.17
N PHE A 35 -15.08 -7.62 -12.24
CA PHE A 35 -15.97 -8.74 -11.97
C PHE A 35 -17.19 -8.30 -11.16
N THR A 36 -18.38 -8.65 -11.62
CA THR A 36 -19.67 -8.22 -11.08
C THR A 36 -20.57 -9.42 -10.73
N LEU A 37 -21.76 -9.14 -10.18
CA LEU A 37 -22.77 -10.17 -9.92
C LEU A 37 -23.36 -10.78 -11.20
N GLU A 38 -23.32 -10.06 -12.33
CA GLU A 38 -23.79 -10.56 -13.62
C GLU A 38 -22.88 -11.68 -14.13
N ASP A 39 -21.57 -11.56 -13.89
CA ASP A 39 -20.59 -12.59 -14.23
C ASP A 39 -20.85 -13.90 -13.49
N ILE A 40 -21.28 -13.85 -12.23
CA ILE A 40 -21.68 -15.04 -11.47
C ILE A 40 -22.85 -15.75 -12.15
N ALA A 41 -23.86 -14.99 -12.59
CA ALA A 41 -25.04 -15.55 -13.23
C ALA A 41 -24.71 -16.20 -14.59
N LEU A 42 -23.76 -15.63 -15.32
CA LEU A 42 -23.28 -16.13 -16.61
C LEU A 42 -22.36 -17.34 -16.47
N LEU A 43 -21.31 -17.22 -15.65
CA LEU A 43 -20.25 -18.21 -15.51
C LEU A 43 -20.65 -19.38 -14.61
N LYS A 44 -21.55 -19.14 -13.65
CA LYS A 44 -22.01 -20.13 -12.64
C LYS A 44 -20.85 -20.91 -12.02
N PRO A 45 -19.86 -20.22 -11.41
CA PRO A 45 -18.68 -20.89 -10.88
C PRO A 45 -19.03 -21.74 -9.65
N ASP A 46 -18.42 -22.92 -9.53
CA ASP A 46 -18.52 -23.75 -8.33
C ASP A 46 -17.87 -23.07 -7.10
N ILE A 47 -16.79 -22.32 -7.36
CA ILE A 47 -15.97 -21.66 -6.33
C ILE A 47 -15.59 -20.26 -6.81
N VAL A 48 -15.73 -19.29 -5.92
CA VAL A 48 -15.25 -17.92 -6.13
C VAL A 48 -14.16 -17.60 -5.11
N VAL A 49 -13.03 -17.08 -5.58
CA VAL A 49 -11.94 -16.59 -4.72
C VAL A 49 -11.79 -15.10 -4.96
N VAL A 50 -12.13 -14.30 -3.94
CA VAL A 50 -12.03 -12.85 -3.96
C VAL A 50 -10.65 -12.44 -3.44
N ALA A 51 -9.85 -11.87 -4.34
CA ALA A 51 -8.48 -11.42 -4.11
C ALA A 51 -8.26 -9.96 -4.55
N THR A 52 -9.28 -9.11 -4.35
CA THR A 52 -9.39 -7.71 -4.79
C THR A 52 -8.41 -6.73 -4.13
N GLY A 53 -7.54 -7.21 -3.26
CA GLY A 53 -6.49 -6.43 -2.62
C GLY A 53 -7.02 -5.37 -1.65
N SER A 54 -6.32 -4.24 -1.61
CA SER A 54 -6.59 -3.12 -0.70
C SER A 54 -6.42 -1.79 -1.41
N GLN A 55 -6.93 -0.73 -0.81
CA GLN A 55 -6.85 0.63 -1.33
C GLN A 55 -6.31 1.60 -0.28
N PRO A 56 -5.67 2.72 -0.68
CA PRO A 56 -5.17 3.72 0.26
C PRO A 56 -6.27 4.23 1.19
N TYR A 57 -5.94 4.40 2.47
CA TYR A 57 -6.82 5.05 3.43
C TYR A 57 -6.58 6.55 3.45
N TRP A 58 -7.62 7.32 3.14
CA TRP A 58 -7.60 8.78 3.14
C TRP A 58 -8.30 9.32 4.40
N PRO A 59 -7.55 9.77 5.43
CA PRO A 59 -8.15 10.37 6.61
C PRO A 59 -8.77 11.73 6.30
N GLN A 60 -9.81 12.07 7.04
CA GLN A 60 -10.41 13.41 7.01
C GLN A 60 -9.55 14.37 7.83
N ILE A 61 -8.54 14.97 7.20
CA ILE A 61 -7.71 16.02 7.80
C ILE A 61 -8.22 17.38 7.29
N PRO A 62 -8.54 18.34 8.18
CA PRO A 62 -8.89 19.70 7.77
C PRO A 62 -7.84 20.31 6.84
N GLY A 63 -8.29 21.06 5.84
CA GLY A 63 -7.41 21.75 4.89
C GLY A 63 -6.83 20.87 3.78
N TYR A 64 -7.27 19.62 3.64
CA TYR A 64 -6.91 18.77 2.49
C TYR A 64 -7.24 19.44 1.16
N ARG A 65 -6.28 19.43 0.22
CA ARG A 65 -6.45 19.92 -1.15
C ARG A 65 -5.83 18.94 -2.15
N PRO A 66 -6.57 18.46 -3.18
CA PRO A 66 -6.06 17.46 -4.13
C PRO A 66 -4.84 17.89 -4.96
N ASP A 67 -4.65 19.19 -5.18
CA ASP A 67 -3.51 19.75 -5.90
C ASP A 67 -2.25 19.87 -5.01
N PHE A 68 -2.39 19.80 -3.69
CA PHE A 68 -1.29 19.88 -2.72
C PHE A 68 -0.96 18.52 -2.09
N CYS A 69 -1.97 17.67 -1.95
CA CYS A 69 -1.90 16.38 -1.29
C CYS A 69 -2.00 15.25 -2.31
N THR A 70 -1.11 14.27 -2.23
CA THR A 70 -1.14 13.06 -3.07
C THR A 70 -0.85 11.83 -2.22
N GLY A 71 -1.12 10.63 -2.73
CA GLY A 71 -0.92 9.39 -1.99
C GLY A 71 0.40 8.71 -2.37
N VAL A 72 0.84 7.76 -1.54
CA VAL A 72 2.04 6.96 -1.83
C VAL A 72 1.92 6.20 -3.15
N THR A 73 0.72 5.71 -3.48
CA THR A 73 0.49 5.00 -4.73
C THR A 73 0.79 5.93 -5.90
N GLU A 74 0.14 7.08 -5.97
CA GLU A 74 0.29 8.05 -7.05
C GLU A 74 1.77 8.46 -7.23
N VAL A 75 2.47 8.81 -6.15
CA VAL A 75 3.90 9.18 -6.18
C VAL A 75 4.79 8.10 -6.78
N LEU A 76 4.50 6.82 -6.53
CA LEU A 76 5.28 5.70 -7.03
C LEU A 76 4.81 5.22 -8.43
N ALA A 77 3.67 5.70 -8.93
CA ALA A 77 3.18 5.45 -10.28
C ALA A 77 3.60 6.53 -11.28
N GLU A 78 3.86 7.75 -10.80
CA GLU A 78 4.19 8.89 -11.66
C GLU A 78 5.42 8.61 -12.53
N ALA A 79 5.28 8.90 -13.83
CA ALA A 79 6.39 8.82 -14.78
C ALA A 79 7.46 9.87 -14.49
N GLU A 80 7.02 11.07 -14.09
CA GLU A 80 7.90 12.17 -13.70
C GLU A 80 7.89 12.33 -12.17
N PRO A 81 9.02 12.07 -11.48
CA PRO A 81 9.06 12.15 -10.04
C PRO A 81 9.08 13.59 -9.54
N ILE A 82 8.52 13.81 -8.35
CA ILE A 82 8.67 15.05 -7.58
C ILE A 82 10.17 15.29 -7.32
N ARG A 83 10.68 16.50 -7.58
CA ARG A 83 12.10 16.85 -7.48
C ARG A 83 12.32 18.19 -6.78
N LYS A 84 13.36 18.27 -5.95
CA LYS A 84 13.84 19.52 -5.32
C LYS A 84 12.75 20.31 -4.57
N LYS A 85 11.82 19.61 -3.92
CA LYS A 85 10.73 20.17 -3.11
C LYS A 85 10.93 19.90 -1.62
N GLN A 86 10.26 20.67 -0.78
CA GLN A 86 9.99 20.36 0.62
C GLN A 86 8.76 19.45 0.68
N VAL A 87 8.94 18.20 1.10
CA VAL A 87 7.87 17.21 1.09
C VAL A 87 7.61 16.72 2.51
N VAL A 88 6.36 16.83 2.93
CA VAL A 88 5.88 16.26 4.20
C VAL A 88 5.16 14.96 3.93
N ILE A 89 5.52 13.89 4.65
CA ILE A 89 4.90 12.58 4.56
C ILE A 89 4.13 12.33 5.85
N ILE A 90 2.82 12.11 5.73
CA ILE A 90 1.92 11.81 6.86
C ILE A 90 1.80 10.29 6.97
N GLY A 91 2.42 9.72 7.99
CA GLY A 91 2.52 8.28 8.23
C GLY A 91 3.95 7.77 8.00
N GLY A 92 4.57 7.29 9.06
CA GLY A 92 5.91 6.72 9.10
C GLY A 92 5.92 5.19 9.13
N GLY A 93 4.87 4.55 8.61
CA GLY A 93 4.86 3.11 8.33
C GLY A 93 5.90 2.70 7.29
N ILE A 94 5.89 1.42 6.90
CA ILE A 94 6.82 0.88 5.88
C ILE A 94 6.75 1.70 4.59
N ASN A 95 5.54 1.88 4.06
CA ASN A 95 5.33 2.59 2.79
C ASN A 95 5.73 4.07 2.88
N GLY A 96 5.45 4.75 3.99
CA GLY A 96 5.86 6.15 4.18
C GLY A 96 7.38 6.31 4.22
N CYS A 97 8.08 5.43 4.94
CA CYS A 97 9.55 5.45 5.00
C CYS A 97 10.20 5.07 3.66
N GLU A 98 9.67 4.09 2.94
CA GLU A 98 10.18 3.72 1.61
C GLU A 98 9.93 4.84 0.58
N THR A 99 8.80 5.55 0.68
CA THR A 99 8.49 6.70 -0.16
C THR A 99 9.40 7.87 0.15
N ALA A 100 9.73 8.09 1.43
CA ALA A 100 10.72 9.09 1.85
C ALA A 100 12.09 8.83 1.22
N ASP A 101 12.58 7.59 1.32
CA ASP A 101 13.85 7.14 0.74
C ASP A 101 13.85 7.33 -0.78
N TYR A 102 12.75 6.96 -1.46
CA TYR A 102 12.57 7.22 -2.89
C TYR A 102 12.65 8.71 -3.24
N LEU A 103 11.91 9.57 -2.53
CA LEU A 103 11.86 11.01 -2.79
C LEU A 103 13.21 11.69 -2.53
N GLN A 104 14.00 11.22 -1.56
CA GLN A 104 15.34 11.74 -1.31
C GLN A 104 16.28 11.51 -2.50
N THR A 105 16.13 10.41 -3.25
CA THR A 105 16.95 10.16 -4.46
C THR A 105 16.75 11.20 -5.56
N TRP A 106 15.64 11.95 -5.49
CA TRP A 106 15.29 13.02 -6.42
C TRP A 106 15.59 14.43 -5.87
N GLY A 107 16.36 14.52 -4.78
CA GLY A 107 16.82 15.77 -4.19
C GLY A 107 15.75 16.53 -3.38
N ASN A 108 14.69 15.84 -2.95
CA ASN A 108 13.68 16.44 -2.08
C ASN A 108 14.16 16.49 -0.62
N ARG A 109 13.72 17.51 0.11
CA ARG A 109 13.87 17.58 1.58
C ARG A 109 12.63 16.98 2.19
N VAL A 110 12.78 15.87 2.91
CA VAL A 110 11.64 15.09 3.38
C VAL A 110 11.50 15.19 4.89
N THR A 111 10.28 15.46 5.35
CA THR A 111 9.88 15.35 6.77
C THR A 111 8.83 14.25 6.91
N ILE A 112 9.09 13.26 7.75
CA ILE A 112 8.17 12.16 8.04
C ILE A 112 7.49 12.42 9.38
N ILE A 113 6.17 12.47 9.38
CA ILE A 113 5.34 12.61 10.59
C ILE A 113 4.72 11.25 10.92
N GLU A 114 4.91 10.80 12.15
CA GLU A 114 4.39 9.52 12.63
C GLU A 114 3.84 9.68 14.04
N GLN A 115 2.63 9.18 14.26
CA GLN A 115 1.97 9.23 15.57
C GLN A 115 2.63 8.25 16.55
N ALA A 116 3.12 7.11 16.06
CA ALA A 116 3.87 6.16 16.85
C ALA A 116 5.29 6.65 17.18
N GLN A 117 5.91 6.01 18.17
CA GLN A 117 7.28 6.30 18.59
C GLN A 117 8.34 5.78 17.61
N TYR A 118 7.98 4.84 16.73
CA TYR A 118 8.93 4.17 15.86
C TYR A 118 8.47 4.15 14.41
N LEU A 119 9.35 4.64 13.54
CA LEU A 119 9.21 4.49 12.09
C LEU A 119 9.38 3.04 11.66
N ALA A 120 8.63 2.64 10.62
CA ALA A 120 8.65 1.32 10.00
C ALA A 120 8.66 0.16 11.00
N ALA A 121 7.91 0.27 12.11
CA ALA A 121 7.97 -0.65 13.24
C ALA A 121 7.70 -2.12 12.89
N ARG A 122 6.94 -2.38 11.82
CA ARG A 122 6.59 -3.73 11.33
C ARG A 122 7.61 -4.31 10.33
N MET A 123 8.64 -3.55 9.95
CA MET A 123 9.67 -4.02 9.03
C MET A 123 10.65 -4.96 9.75
N GLU A 124 11.16 -5.97 9.03
CA GLU A 124 12.24 -6.84 9.52
C GLU A 124 13.45 -5.99 9.96
N LYS A 125 14.06 -6.36 11.10
CA LYS A 125 15.04 -5.52 11.82
C LYS A 125 16.22 -5.08 10.96
N LYS A 126 16.81 -5.97 10.16
CA LYS A 126 17.97 -5.62 9.30
C LYS A 126 17.55 -4.68 8.17
N ASN A 127 16.43 -4.97 7.52
CA ASN A 127 15.88 -4.08 6.48
C ASN A 127 15.52 -2.70 7.04
N ARG A 128 14.92 -2.66 8.24
CA ARG A 128 14.60 -1.43 8.94
C ARG A 128 15.84 -0.61 9.24
N ARG A 129 16.90 -1.24 9.78
CA ARG A 129 18.17 -0.56 10.05
C ARG A 129 18.76 0.04 8.78
N ALA A 130 18.81 -0.74 7.70
CA ALA A 130 19.31 -0.25 6.42
C ALA A 130 18.50 0.93 5.88
N LEU A 131 17.17 0.89 5.99
CA LEU A 131 16.30 1.99 5.59
C LEU A 131 16.50 3.24 6.47
N MET A 132 16.58 3.08 7.80
CA MET A 132 16.80 4.22 8.71
C MET A 132 18.13 4.92 8.45
N ASN A 133 19.19 4.16 8.17
CA ASN A 133 20.49 4.73 7.79
C ASN A 133 20.37 5.58 6.52
N ARG A 134 19.71 5.07 5.47
CA ARG A 134 19.54 5.84 4.22
C ARG A 134 18.71 7.11 4.41
N LEU A 135 17.64 7.03 5.21
CA LEU A 135 16.84 8.21 5.55
C LEU A 135 17.69 9.27 6.26
N GLU A 136 18.57 8.84 7.18
CA GLU A 136 19.48 9.72 7.90
C GLU A 136 20.57 10.30 6.99
N ASP A 137 21.20 9.49 6.16
CA ASP A 137 22.21 9.91 5.17
C ASP A 137 21.62 10.92 4.16
N GLY A 138 20.36 10.76 3.79
CA GLY A 138 19.63 11.69 2.94
C GLY A 138 19.06 12.92 3.67
N GLY A 139 19.27 13.05 4.99
CA GLY A 139 18.82 14.20 5.79
C GLY A 139 17.32 14.27 6.10
N ALA A 140 16.61 13.14 6.14
CA ALA A 140 15.19 13.13 6.47
C ALA A 140 14.95 13.57 7.91
N ILE A 141 14.02 14.52 8.09
CA ILE A 141 13.54 14.95 9.40
C ILE A 141 12.46 13.97 9.87
N LYS A 142 12.55 13.53 11.12
CA LYS A 142 11.68 12.50 11.70
C LYS A 142 10.90 13.10 12.87
N LYS A 143 9.58 13.25 12.73
CA LYS A 143 8.66 13.77 13.75
C LYS A 143 7.78 12.61 14.27
N THR A 144 8.36 11.76 15.12
CA THR A 144 7.67 10.64 15.78
C THR A 144 6.91 11.10 17.02
N GLY A 145 5.88 10.38 17.43
CA GLY A 145 5.01 10.82 18.53
C GLY A 145 4.23 12.10 18.19
N SER A 146 4.05 12.40 16.90
CA SER A 146 3.41 13.63 16.43
C SER A 146 2.18 13.31 15.59
N LYS A 147 1.08 14.01 15.86
CA LYS A 147 -0.18 13.90 15.12
C LYS A 147 -0.37 15.12 14.23
N VAL A 148 -0.80 14.91 12.99
CA VAL A 148 -1.28 16.00 12.12
C VAL A 148 -2.65 16.46 12.59
N ILE A 149 -2.80 17.76 12.75
CA ILE A 149 -4.06 18.42 13.15
C ILE A 149 -4.75 19.02 11.92
N GLU A 150 -3.98 19.67 11.04
CA GLU A 150 -4.50 20.40 9.90
C GLU A 150 -3.43 20.50 8.79
N ILE A 151 -3.88 20.58 7.54
CA ILE A 151 -3.07 20.91 6.37
C ILE A 151 -3.31 22.38 6.05
N ALA A 152 -2.38 23.24 6.46
CA ALA A 152 -2.44 24.67 6.21
C ALA A 152 -2.10 25.02 4.74
N ASP A 153 -2.22 26.29 4.37
CA ASP A 153 -2.00 26.74 2.99
C ASP A 153 -0.59 26.46 2.45
N ALA A 154 0.44 26.62 3.29
CA ALA A 154 1.85 26.42 2.93
C ALA A 154 2.53 25.30 3.72
N GLY A 155 1.77 24.37 4.33
CA GLY A 155 2.37 23.42 5.25
C GLY A 155 1.40 22.51 5.99
N VAL A 156 1.89 21.93 7.08
CA VAL A 156 1.16 21.01 7.94
C VAL A 156 1.33 21.42 9.40
N ILE A 157 0.24 21.48 10.14
CA ILE A 157 0.23 21.74 11.57
C ILE A 157 0.23 20.40 12.30
N ILE A 158 1.21 20.21 13.17
CA ILE A 158 1.35 19.00 13.98
C ILE A 158 1.26 19.32 15.48
N GLN A 159 0.85 18.33 16.25
CA GLN A 159 0.89 18.33 17.70
C GLN A 159 1.79 17.19 18.18
N GLY A 160 2.84 17.54 18.93
CA GLY A 160 3.74 16.57 19.57
C GLY A 160 3.11 15.89 20.78
N SER A 161 3.77 14.84 21.31
CA SER A 161 3.34 14.15 22.52
C SER A 161 3.41 15.01 23.79
N ASP A 162 4.16 16.11 23.73
CA ASP A 162 4.24 17.16 24.74
C ASP A 162 3.10 18.20 24.63
N ASN A 163 2.16 17.99 23.70
CA ASN A 163 1.08 18.90 23.31
C ASN A 163 1.55 20.22 22.67
N LEU A 164 2.83 20.37 22.33
CA LEU A 164 3.30 21.53 21.59
C LEU A 164 2.83 21.48 20.14
N ILE A 165 2.43 22.63 19.64
CA ILE A 165 2.00 22.81 18.24
C ILE A 165 3.19 23.35 17.44
N GLU A 166 3.43 22.73 16.30
CA GLU A 166 4.47 23.13 15.35
C GLU A 166 3.88 23.18 13.95
N THR A 167 4.28 24.20 13.18
CA THR A 167 3.94 24.31 11.76
C THR A 167 5.16 23.94 10.93
N LEU A 168 4.97 23.00 10.00
CA LEU A 168 5.99 22.53 9.07
C LEU A 168 5.66 23.03 7.67
N GLU A 169 6.59 23.74 7.03
CA GLU A 169 6.43 24.14 5.63
C GLU A 169 6.47 22.92 4.69
N ALA A 170 5.65 22.96 3.64
CA ALA A 170 5.62 21.92 2.62
C ALA A 170 5.23 22.50 1.26
N ASP A 171 5.92 22.06 0.20
CA ASP A 171 5.49 22.23 -1.19
C ASP A 171 4.50 21.14 -1.62
N LYS A 172 4.59 19.96 -0.99
CA LYS A 172 3.73 18.80 -1.21
C LYS A 172 3.54 17.99 0.06
N VAL A 173 2.34 17.43 0.21
CA VAL A 173 1.99 16.51 1.29
C VAL A 173 1.70 15.14 0.71
N ILE A 174 2.34 14.10 1.24
CA ILE A 174 2.15 12.71 0.82
C ILE A 174 1.41 11.94 1.91
N MET A 175 0.26 11.38 1.56
CA MET A 175 -0.55 10.56 2.44
C MET A 175 -0.04 9.12 2.43
N ALA A 176 0.56 8.71 3.56
CA ALA A 176 1.08 7.37 3.82
C ALA A 176 0.36 6.72 5.03
N THR A 177 -0.95 6.96 5.13
CA THR A 177 -1.80 6.68 6.29
C THR A 177 -2.36 5.25 6.33
N GLY A 178 -1.78 4.35 5.54
CA GLY A 178 -2.16 2.94 5.49
C GLY A 178 -3.15 2.63 4.38
N PHE A 179 -3.65 1.40 4.40
CA PHE A 179 -4.57 0.84 3.40
C PHE A 179 -5.72 0.14 4.11
N VAL A 180 -6.87 0.09 3.47
CA VAL A 180 -8.06 -0.64 3.92
C VAL A 180 -8.40 -1.76 2.93
N PRO A 181 -8.90 -2.91 3.40
CA PRO A 181 -9.33 -4.00 2.53
C PRO A 181 -10.38 -3.55 1.52
N VAL A 182 -10.35 -4.12 0.31
CA VAL A 182 -11.43 -3.99 -0.67
C VAL A 182 -12.19 -5.31 -0.69
N ASN A 183 -13.27 -5.43 0.08
CA ASN A 183 -13.98 -6.69 0.33
C ASN A 183 -15.48 -6.63 0.00
N HIS A 184 -15.99 -5.52 -0.55
CA HIS A 184 -17.41 -5.34 -0.86
C HIS A 184 -17.99 -6.44 -1.79
N LEU A 185 -17.22 -6.86 -2.81
CA LEU A 185 -17.63 -7.93 -3.71
C LEU A 185 -17.82 -9.25 -2.95
N TYR A 186 -16.94 -9.55 -2.00
CA TYR A 186 -17.08 -10.74 -1.17
C TYR A 186 -18.37 -10.72 -0.33
N GLU A 187 -18.70 -9.57 0.28
CA GLU A 187 -19.93 -9.40 1.06
C GLU A 187 -21.18 -9.61 0.21
N GLN A 188 -21.20 -9.13 -1.03
CA GLN A 188 -22.31 -9.32 -1.97
C GLN A 188 -22.46 -10.77 -2.45
N LEU A 189 -21.37 -11.54 -2.45
CA LEU A 189 -21.34 -12.90 -3.00
C LEU A 189 -21.72 -13.99 -2.00
N GLN A 190 -21.75 -13.71 -0.70
CA GLN A 190 -21.95 -14.75 0.34
C GLN A 190 -23.20 -15.61 0.12
N ASP A 191 -24.27 -15.03 -0.45
CA ASP A 191 -25.54 -15.72 -0.72
C ASP A 191 -25.78 -16.02 -2.21
N LYS A 192 -24.76 -15.85 -3.07
CA LYS A 192 -24.90 -15.90 -4.54
C LYS A 192 -24.05 -16.99 -5.22
N ALA A 193 -23.07 -17.55 -4.53
CA ALA A 193 -22.30 -18.69 -5.01
C ALA A 193 -22.19 -19.75 -3.91
N GLU A 194 -21.97 -21.01 -4.32
CA GLU A 194 -21.93 -22.14 -3.38
C GLU A 194 -20.77 -21.99 -2.37
N ARG A 195 -19.62 -21.50 -2.83
CA ARG A 195 -18.41 -21.35 -2.01
C ARG A 195 -17.64 -20.10 -2.39
N VAL A 196 -17.53 -19.17 -1.44
CA VAL A 196 -16.81 -17.90 -1.62
C VAL A 196 -15.70 -17.77 -0.59
N PHE A 197 -14.48 -17.53 -1.05
CA PHE A 197 -13.31 -17.33 -0.20
C PHE A 197 -12.78 -15.90 -0.35
N LEU A 198 -12.37 -15.29 0.75
CA LEU A 198 -11.70 -13.98 0.76
C LEU A 198 -10.23 -14.18 1.16
N ILE A 199 -9.30 -13.70 0.35
CA ILE A 199 -7.86 -13.90 0.58
C ILE A 199 -7.04 -12.62 0.40
N GLY A 200 -5.80 -12.67 0.85
CA GLY A 200 -4.80 -11.62 0.66
C GLY A 200 -5.14 -10.35 1.43
N ASP A 201 -4.83 -9.20 0.83
CA ASP A 201 -5.08 -7.91 1.47
C ASP A 201 -6.58 -7.55 1.50
N ALA A 202 -7.41 -8.20 0.67
CA ALA A 202 -8.87 -8.07 0.72
C ALA A 202 -9.46 -8.70 1.99
N LEU A 203 -8.80 -9.74 2.52
CA LEU A 203 -9.13 -10.29 3.83
C LEU A 203 -8.57 -9.40 4.95
N LYS A 204 -7.27 -9.11 4.87
CA LYS A 204 -6.57 -8.29 5.86
C LYS A 204 -5.26 -7.78 5.29
N VAL A 205 -5.13 -6.45 5.25
CA VAL A 205 -3.95 -5.74 4.76
C VAL A 205 -2.70 -6.17 5.51
N ARG A 206 -1.76 -6.77 4.78
CA ARG A 206 -0.45 -7.20 5.25
C ARG A 206 0.59 -6.90 4.18
N GLY A 207 1.33 -7.91 3.72
CA GLY A 207 2.33 -7.77 2.68
C GLY A 207 2.36 -8.96 1.75
N ILE A 208 3.20 -8.85 0.72
CA ILE A 208 3.28 -9.81 -0.39
C ILE A 208 3.48 -11.26 0.06
N LYS A 209 4.20 -11.51 1.15
CA LYS A 209 4.42 -12.86 1.67
C LYS A 209 3.10 -13.52 2.06
N ASP A 210 2.26 -12.81 2.82
CA ASP A 210 0.98 -13.33 3.30
C ASP A 210 0.01 -13.51 2.13
N ALA A 211 -0.05 -12.54 1.21
CA ALA A 211 -0.89 -12.62 0.02
C ALA A 211 -0.55 -13.82 -0.88
N VAL A 212 0.75 -14.06 -1.13
CA VAL A 212 1.19 -15.22 -1.93
C VAL A 212 0.89 -16.54 -1.22
N LEU A 213 1.16 -16.63 0.08
CA LEU A 213 0.91 -17.84 0.86
C LEU A 213 -0.59 -18.18 0.93
N GLU A 214 -1.46 -17.19 1.11
CA GLU A 214 -2.91 -17.41 1.12
C GLU A 214 -3.42 -17.86 -0.27
N GLY A 215 -2.88 -17.29 -1.35
CA GLY A 215 -3.17 -17.74 -2.71
C GLY A 215 -2.74 -19.18 -2.98
N GLU A 216 -1.54 -19.57 -2.53
CA GLU A 216 -1.05 -20.95 -2.63
C GLU A 216 -1.94 -21.92 -1.84
N ASN A 217 -2.27 -21.57 -0.59
CA ASN A 217 -3.08 -22.41 0.28
C ASN A 217 -4.48 -22.66 -0.28
N ILE A 218 -5.17 -21.63 -0.79
CA ILE A 218 -6.50 -21.83 -1.37
C ILE A 218 -6.42 -22.63 -2.67
N GLY A 219 -5.41 -22.39 -3.52
CA GLY A 219 -5.20 -23.15 -4.74
C GLY A 219 -5.00 -24.64 -4.45
N TYR A 220 -4.18 -24.97 -3.44
CA TYR A 220 -3.95 -26.34 -3.00
C TYR A 220 -5.21 -26.98 -2.39
N ALA A 221 -5.95 -26.24 -1.56
CA ALA A 221 -7.19 -26.72 -0.95
C ALA A 221 -8.25 -27.06 -2.02
N VAL A 222 -8.43 -26.18 -3.01
CA VAL A 222 -9.35 -26.40 -4.14
C VAL A 222 -8.90 -27.60 -4.97
N PHE A 223 -7.60 -27.73 -5.27
CA PHE A 223 -7.08 -28.87 -6.03
C PHE A 223 -7.33 -30.20 -5.31
N LYS A 224 -7.05 -30.28 -4.00
CA LYS A 224 -7.33 -31.48 -3.19
C LYS A 224 -8.82 -31.80 -3.13
N ALA A 225 -9.65 -30.77 -2.95
CA ALA A 225 -11.09 -30.93 -2.90
C ALA A 225 -11.69 -31.40 -4.23
N ARG A 226 -11.00 -31.32 -5.37
CA ARG A 226 -11.49 -31.90 -6.65
C ARG A 226 -11.04 -33.34 -6.89
N ASN A 227 -9.94 -33.77 -6.27
CA ASN A 227 -9.35 -35.10 -6.48
C ASN A 227 -9.80 -36.16 -5.46
N ASN A 228 -10.57 -35.77 -4.45
CA ASN A 228 -11.12 -36.65 -3.42
C ASN A 228 -12.63 -36.93 -3.60
N TRP A 229 -13.20 -36.65 -4.78
CA TRP A 229 -14.60 -36.90 -5.14
C TRP A 229 -14.69 -37.87 -6.30
#